data_AF-A0A660YE33-F1
#
_entry.id   AF-A0A660YE33-F1
#
_cell.length_a   1.000
_cell.length_b   1.000
_cell.length_c   1.000
_cell.angle_alpha   90.00
_cell.angle_beta   90.00
_cell.angle_gamma   90.00
#
_symmetry.space_group_name_H-M   'P 1'
#
loop_
_entity.id
_entity.type
_entity.pdbx_description
1 polymer ?
#
loop_
_entity_poly.entity_id
_entity_poly.type
_entity_poly.pdbx_seq_one_letter_code
_entity_poly.pdbx_strand_id
1 'polypeptide(L)'
;MKLYLMTDLEGVAGVMNFEDWCTPGTRYYELAKEFLTLEVNAAVAGFFEGGATEITVADGHGPGAISPKLLDRRVELMRGWPTGWPALLNDSYDAVAWVGQHAKAGTEYAHLAHTQSFNYVDLSVNGLSIGEFGQFAMCAGELGVRAIFGAGDEAFTREAVALVPGIETVSVKRGTTPGKGDEMTTDQYRRRNTGAIHLHPETACERIREGAMRAIQRARKEDFGQIELTPPFERICRFRSTADQPRTIARESHPSSFIALMNMPYEREPEM
;
A
#
# COMPACT_ATOMS: atom_id res chain seq x y z
N MET A 1 -20.98 -7.94 -1.70
CA MET A 1 -19.92 -7.14 -2.33
C MET A 1 -18.65 -7.97 -2.35
N LYS A 2 -18.01 -8.09 -3.52
CA LYS A 2 -16.75 -8.77 -3.74
C LYS A 2 -15.59 -7.80 -3.55
N LEU A 3 -14.66 -8.14 -2.67
CA LEU A 3 -13.53 -7.30 -2.30
C LEU A 3 -12.19 -7.89 -2.72
N TYR A 4 -11.30 -7.01 -3.14
CA TYR A 4 -9.88 -7.31 -3.29
C TYR A 4 -9.11 -6.61 -2.15
N LEU A 5 -8.50 -7.38 -1.26
CA LEU A 5 -7.76 -6.88 -0.11
C LEU A 5 -6.27 -7.01 -0.38
N MET A 6 -5.62 -5.88 -0.69
CA MET A 6 -4.17 -5.79 -0.81
C MET A 6 -3.53 -5.79 0.58
N THR A 7 -2.48 -6.56 0.77
CA THR A 7 -1.75 -6.60 2.05
C THR A 7 -0.32 -6.14 1.87
N ASP A 8 0.21 -5.53 2.90
CA ASP A 8 1.60 -5.10 2.98
C ASP A 8 2.09 -5.28 4.44
N LEU A 9 3.39 -5.23 4.71
CA LEU A 9 3.93 -5.62 6.02
C LEU A 9 4.40 -4.44 6.87
N GLU A 10 4.95 -3.41 6.23
CA GLU A 10 5.67 -2.31 6.84
C GLU A 10 4.78 -1.41 7.68
N GLY A 11 3.47 -1.40 7.41
CA GLY A 11 2.45 -0.61 8.11
C GLY A 11 1.82 -1.30 9.33
N VAL A 12 2.09 -2.59 9.56
CA VAL A 12 1.49 -3.40 10.63
C VAL A 12 1.94 -2.95 12.02
N ALA A 13 1.05 -3.00 13.02
CA ALA A 13 1.42 -2.72 14.41
C ALA A 13 2.45 -3.74 14.95
N GLY A 14 3.49 -3.27 15.62
CA GLY A 14 4.59 -4.11 16.11
C GLY A 14 5.75 -4.35 15.13
N VAL A 15 5.57 -4.13 13.82
CA VAL A 15 6.65 -4.23 12.82
C VAL A 15 7.55 -2.99 12.87
N MET A 16 8.86 -3.18 13.05
CA MET A 16 9.83 -2.11 13.36
C MET A 16 10.81 -1.76 12.25
N ASN A 17 11.46 -2.73 11.60
CA ASN A 17 12.47 -2.43 10.58
C ASN A 17 12.44 -3.44 9.44
N PHE A 18 13.01 -3.06 8.30
CA PHE A 18 12.99 -3.91 7.12
C PHE A 18 13.91 -5.14 7.30
N GLU A 19 15.08 -4.92 7.93
CA GLU A 19 16.14 -5.92 8.06
C GLU A 19 15.80 -7.09 8.98
N ASP A 20 15.07 -6.87 10.07
CA ASP A 20 14.73 -7.93 11.03
C ASP A 20 13.29 -8.42 10.88
N TRP A 21 12.36 -7.58 10.40
CA TRP A 21 10.93 -7.87 10.39
C TRP A 21 10.32 -8.08 9.01
N CYS A 22 10.88 -7.50 7.93
CA CYS A 22 10.27 -7.56 6.59
C CYS A 22 10.98 -8.50 5.61
N THR A 23 12.01 -9.23 6.04
CA THR A 23 12.83 -10.05 5.12
C THR A 23 12.75 -11.54 5.47
N PRO A 24 12.59 -12.46 4.49
CA PRO A 24 12.59 -13.89 4.78
C PRO A 24 13.84 -14.38 5.52
N GLY A 25 13.63 -15.25 6.52
CA GLY A 25 14.72 -15.86 7.29
C GLY A 25 15.33 -14.97 8.38
N THR A 26 14.82 -13.75 8.57
CA THR A 26 15.32 -12.83 9.59
C THR A 26 14.61 -13.05 10.93
N ARG A 27 15.17 -12.45 11.98
CA ARG A 27 14.87 -12.76 13.37
C ARG A 27 13.37 -12.71 13.72
N TYR A 28 12.62 -11.79 13.12
CA TYR A 28 11.23 -11.53 13.47
C TYR A 28 10.25 -11.69 12.31
N TYR A 29 10.69 -12.19 11.16
CA TYR A 29 9.82 -12.28 9.97
C TYR A 29 8.57 -13.13 10.21
N GLU A 30 8.70 -14.31 10.81
CA GLU A 30 7.53 -15.17 11.08
C GLU A 30 6.56 -14.56 12.10
N LEU A 31 7.08 -13.79 13.06
CA LEU A 31 6.23 -13.02 13.99
C LEU A 31 5.52 -11.86 13.28
N ALA A 32 6.21 -11.18 12.36
CA ALA A 32 5.63 -10.12 11.54
C ALA A 32 4.48 -10.66 10.67
N LYS A 33 4.66 -11.85 10.08
CA LYS A 33 3.61 -12.55 9.32
C LYS A 33 2.40 -12.90 10.16
N GLU A 34 2.62 -13.32 11.40
CA GLU A 34 1.54 -13.56 12.36
C GLU A 34 0.76 -12.27 12.63
N PHE A 35 1.44 -11.16 12.95
CA PHE A 35 0.78 -9.88 13.17
C PHE A 35 0.00 -9.38 11.95
N LEU A 36 0.59 -9.44 10.75
CA LEU A 36 -0.11 -9.07 9.51
C LEU A 36 -1.35 -9.94 9.31
N THR A 37 -1.22 -11.26 9.47
CA THR A 37 -2.35 -12.16 9.23
C THR A 37 -3.49 -11.93 10.24
N LEU A 38 -3.17 -11.56 11.49
CA LEU A 38 -4.17 -11.20 12.48
C LEU A 38 -4.89 -9.88 12.15
N GLU A 39 -4.16 -8.85 11.72
CA GLU A 39 -4.77 -7.59 11.25
C GLU A 39 -5.66 -7.82 10.02
N VAL A 40 -5.21 -8.63 9.06
CA VAL A 40 -5.99 -9.02 7.88
C VAL A 40 -7.25 -9.79 8.28
N ASN A 41 -7.15 -10.75 9.18
CA ASN A 41 -8.30 -11.49 9.68
C ASN A 41 -9.32 -10.58 10.39
N ALA A 42 -8.84 -9.56 11.11
CA ALA A 42 -9.70 -8.56 11.72
C ALA A 42 -10.46 -7.74 10.68
N ALA A 43 -9.79 -7.29 9.61
CA ALA A 43 -10.43 -6.61 8.49
C ALA A 43 -11.47 -7.51 7.80
N VAL A 44 -11.09 -8.75 7.51
CA VAL A 44 -11.97 -9.77 6.91
C VAL A 44 -13.22 -10.00 7.75
N ALA A 45 -13.09 -10.13 9.07
CA ALA A 45 -14.23 -10.26 9.97
C ALA A 45 -15.17 -9.04 9.87
N GLY A 46 -14.61 -7.83 9.93
CA GLY A 46 -15.37 -6.60 9.79
C GLY A 46 -16.10 -6.48 8.44
N PHE A 47 -15.41 -6.82 7.35
CA PHE A 47 -15.99 -6.82 6.01
C PHE A 47 -17.16 -7.79 5.88
N PHE A 48 -17.03 -9.03 6.37
CA PHE A 48 -18.12 -10.00 6.35
C PHE A 48 -19.29 -9.56 7.23
N GLU A 49 -19.04 -9.06 8.44
CA GLU A 49 -20.08 -8.51 9.33
C GLU A 49 -20.85 -7.35 8.69
N GLY A 50 -20.17 -6.52 7.88
CA GLY A 50 -20.80 -5.42 7.16
C GLY A 50 -21.46 -5.80 5.81
N GLY A 51 -21.31 -7.05 5.36
CA GLY A 51 -22.00 -7.61 4.20
C GLY A 51 -21.15 -7.83 2.94
N ALA A 52 -19.82 -7.95 3.08
CA ALA A 52 -19.01 -8.56 2.04
C ALA A 52 -19.45 -10.02 1.83
N THR A 53 -19.34 -10.50 0.59
CA THR A 53 -19.76 -11.85 0.20
C THR A 53 -18.60 -12.70 -0.26
N GLU A 54 -17.59 -12.07 -0.85
CA GLU A 54 -16.36 -12.69 -1.36
C GLU A 54 -15.20 -11.75 -1.08
N ILE A 55 -14.06 -12.31 -0.67
CA ILE A 55 -12.83 -11.55 -0.42
C ILE A 55 -11.67 -12.34 -0.99
N THR A 56 -10.92 -11.71 -1.88
CA THR A 56 -9.59 -12.18 -2.31
C THR A 56 -8.54 -11.38 -1.54
N VAL A 57 -7.67 -12.07 -0.80
CA VAL A 57 -6.51 -11.48 -0.12
C VAL A 57 -5.31 -11.62 -1.04
N ALA A 58 -4.74 -10.49 -1.45
CA ALA A 58 -3.53 -10.42 -2.26
C ALA A 58 -2.32 -10.19 -1.35
N ASP A 59 -1.43 -11.20 -1.28
CA ASP A 59 -0.21 -11.16 -0.49
C ASP A 59 0.83 -10.23 -1.15
N GLY A 60 0.67 -8.94 -0.91
CA GLY A 60 1.38 -7.84 -1.59
C GLY A 60 2.71 -7.43 -0.95
N HIS A 61 3.16 -8.05 0.13
CA HIS A 61 4.55 -7.84 0.53
C HIS A 61 5.47 -8.53 -0.50
N GLY A 62 6.59 -7.92 -0.90
CA GLY A 62 7.42 -8.43 -2.02
C GLY A 62 7.72 -9.95 -1.95
N PRO A 63 8.26 -10.47 -0.83
CA PRO A 63 8.46 -11.90 -0.60
C PRO A 63 7.22 -12.69 -0.14
N GLY A 64 6.11 -12.00 0.17
CA GLY A 64 4.87 -12.54 0.73
C GLY A 64 4.94 -12.77 2.25
N ALA A 65 3.99 -12.19 2.98
CA ALA A 65 3.94 -12.18 4.44
C ALA A 65 2.65 -12.72 5.06
N ILE A 66 1.72 -13.24 4.26
CA ILE A 66 0.52 -13.89 4.81
C ILE A 66 0.84 -15.33 5.24
N SER A 67 0.38 -15.70 6.44
CA SER A 67 0.41 -17.07 6.94
C SER A 67 -0.85 -17.83 6.48
N PRO A 68 -0.77 -18.76 5.50
CA PRO A 68 -1.95 -19.48 5.02
C PRO A 68 -2.61 -20.36 6.09
N LYS A 69 -1.83 -20.75 7.11
CA LYS A 69 -2.31 -21.55 8.24
C LYS A 69 -3.23 -20.75 9.17
N LEU A 70 -3.00 -19.45 9.30
CA LEU A 70 -3.74 -18.58 10.22
C LEU A 70 -4.84 -17.79 9.52
N LEU A 71 -4.75 -17.63 8.19
CA LEU A 71 -5.70 -16.84 7.42
C LEU A 71 -7.13 -17.42 7.51
N ASP A 72 -8.12 -16.53 7.59
CA ASP A 72 -9.53 -16.89 7.63
C ASP A 72 -9.93 -17.78 6.44
N ARG A 73 -10.43 -18.98 6.75
CA ARG A 73 -10.83 -19.99 5.74
C ARG A 73 -11.94 -19.57 4.77
N ARG A 74 -12.60 -18.42 5.00
CA ARG A 74 -13.67 -17.91 4.12
C ARG A 74 -13.15 -17.12 2.92
N VAL A 75 -11.86 -16.76 2.90
CA VAL A 75 -11.26 -15.95 1.84
C VAL A 75 -10.46 -16.80 0.87
N GLU A 76 -10.23 -16.26 -0.32
CA GLU A 76 -9.23 -16.78 -1.25
C GLU A 76 -7.91 -16.04 -1.04
N LEU A 77 -6.78 -16.76 -1.16
CA LEU A 77 -5.45 -16.18 -1.00
C LEU A 77 -4.70 -16.22 -2.34
N MET A 78 -4.40 -15.05 -2.88
CA MET A 78 -3.49 -14.89 -4.01
C MET A 78 -2.06 -14.75 -3.48
N ARG A 79 -1.22 -15.75 -3.77
CA ARG A 79 0.22 -15.73 -3.44
C ARG A 79 1.05 -15.87 -4.69
N GLY A 80 2.23 -15.27 -4.66
CA GLY A 80 3.09 -15.17 -5.83
C GLY A 80 2.61 -14.04 -6.71
N TRP A 81 3.48 -13.04 -6.91
CA TRP A 81 3.14 -11.85 -7.64
C TRP A 81 2.85 -12.16 -9.12
N PRO A 82 1.65 -11.84 -9.63
CA PRO A 82 1.39 -11.88 -11.07
C PRO A 82 2.24 -10.82 -11.79
N THR A 83 2.48 -11.04 -13.07
CA THR A 83 3.23 -10.07 -13.89
C THR A 83 2.36 -8.84 -14.15
N GLY A 84 2.86 -7.68 -13.69
CA GLY A 84 2.32 -6.38 -14.07
C GLY A 84 1.10 -5.91 -13.28
N TRP A 85 0.72 -4.67 -13.53
CA TRP A 85 -0.46 -4.04 -12.96
C TRP A 85 -1.73 -4.46 -13.71
N PRO A 86 -2.88 -4.62 -13.03
CA PRO A 86 -3.12 -4.34 -11.61
C PRO A 86 -3.18 -5.63 -10.76
N ALA A 87 -2.21 -6.52 -10.90
CA ALA A 87 -2.10 -7.73 -10.11
C ALA A 87 -3.38 -8.59 -10.04
N LEU A 88 -3.93 -8.91 -11.23
CA LEU A 88 -5.17 -9.68 -11.44
C LEU A 88 -6.48 -9.03 -10.95
N LEU A 89 -6.43 -7.79 -10.45
CA LEU A 89 -7.64 -6.99 -10.26
C LEU A 89 -8.37 -6.80 -11.60
N ASN A 90 -9.69 -6.85 -11.58
CA ASN A 90 -10.56 -6.65 -12.74
C ASN A 90 -11.90 -6.04 -12.29
N ASP A 91 -12.75 -5.71 -13.26
CA ASP A 91 -14.06 -5.06 -13.06
C ASP A 91 -15.13 -5.95 -12.39
N SER A 92 -14.84 -7.24 -12.11
CA SER A 92 -15.76 -8.09 -11.32
C SER A 92 -15.74 -7.79 -9.82
N TYR A 93 -14.77 -7.01 -9.34
CA TYR A 93 -14.68 -6.59 -7.94
C TYR A 93 -15.48 -5.30 -7.71
N ASP A 94 -16.20 -5.23 -6.59
CA ASP A 94 -16.97 -4.03 -6.24
C ASP A 94 -16.10 -2.95 -5.58
N ALA A 95 -15.04 -3.38 -4.87
CA ALA A 95 -14.13 -2.49 -4.17
C ALA A 95 -12.76 -3.12 -3.83
N VAL A 96 -11.78 -2.25 -3.58
CA VAL A 96 -10.44 -2.57 -3.07
C VAL A 96 -10.25 -2.03 -1.65
N ALA A 97 -9.41 -2.72 -0.88
CA ALA A 97 -9.01 -2.34 0.46
C ALA A 97 -7.53 -2.67 0.73
N TRP A 98 -6.95 -2.07 1.77
CA TRP A 98 -5.55 -2.29 2.18
C TRP A 98 -5.42 -2.57 3.67
N VAL A 99 -4.51 -3.48 4.04
CA VAL A 99 -4.07 -3.71 5.43
C VAL A 99 -2.55 -3.81 5.48
N GLY A 100 -1.95 -3.16 6.47
CA GLY A 100 -0.50 -3.14 6.68
C GLY A 100 0.26 -2.20 5.75
N GLN A 101 -0.44 -1.25 5.12
CA GLN A 101 0.14 -0.33 4.13
C GLN A 101 1.00 0.77 4.78
N HIS A 102 2.14 1.07 4.15
CA HIS A 102 2.97 2.23 4.49
C HIS A 102 2.78 3.41 3.53
N ALA A 103 3.26 4.59 3.94
CA ALA A 103 3.21 5.81 3.12
C ALA A 103 4.30 5.80 2.03
N LYS A 104 4.11 6.61 0.98
CA LYS A 104 5.09 6.76 -0.11
C LYS A 104 6.44 7.33 0.34
N ALA A 105 7.46 7.17 -0.50
CA ALA A 105 8.79 7.75 -0.29
C ALA A 105 8.71 9.28 -0.09
N GLY A 106 9.58 9.82 0.77
CA GLY A 106 9.62 11.26 1.04
C GLY A 106 8.50 11.77 1.95
N THR A 107 7.64 10.91 2.49
CA THR A 107 6.58 11.31 3.42
C THR A 107 7.14 11.55 4.83
N GLU A 108 6.90 12.73 5.38
CA GLU A 108 7.32 13.08 6.73
C GLU A 108 6.50 12.36 7.80
N TYR A 109 7.14 12.03 8.93
CA TYR A 109 6.54 11.28 10.04
C TYR A 109 5.96 9.93 9.63
N ALA A 110 6.51 9.33 8.57
CA ALA A 110 6.11 8.02 8.10
C ALA A 110 7.08 6.93 8.58
N HIS A 111 6.54 5.76 8.91
CA HIS A 111 7.35 4.59 9.25
C HIS A 111 7.64 3.74 8.00
N LEU A 112 8.91 3.39 7.78
CA LEU A 112 9.41 2.62 6.64
C LEU A 112 8.96 3.15 5.27
N ALA A 113 8.72 4.47 5.16
CA ALA A 113 8.22 5.08 3.93
C ALA A 113 9.13 4.83 2.74
N HIS A 114 8.57 4.24 1.68
CA HIS A 114 9.22 4.02 0.40
C HIS A 114 8.18 3.86 -0.72
N THR A 115 8.61 3.61 -1.95
CA THR A 115 7.71 3.36 -3.08
C THR A 115 8.34 2.31 -3.97
N GLN A 116 7.79 1.11 -3.99
CA GLN A 116 8.31 -0.14 -4.60
C GLN A 116 9.62 -0.62 -3.99
N SER A 117 10.56 0.30 -3.76
CA SER A 117 11.81 0.06 -3.05
C SER A 117 12.29 1.36 -2.42
N PHE A 118 13.29 1.28 -1.55
CA PHE A 118 13.96 2.45 -0.97
C PHE A 118 14.73 3.30 -2.00
N ASN A 119 14.81 2.89 -3.27
CA ASN A 119 15.51 3.63 -4.31
C ASN A 119 14.70 4.80 -4.89
N TYR A 120 13.40 4.91 -4.60
CA TYR A 120 12.60 6.02 -5.11
C TYR A 120 12.80 7.26 -4.23
N VAL A 121 13.03 8.40 -4.88
CA VAL A 121 12.82 9.73 -4.28
C VAL A 121 11.34 10.06 -4.35
N ASP A 122 10.76 9.91 -5.55
CA ASP A 122 9.36 10.19 -5.82
C ASP A 122 8.88 9.42 -7.07
N LEU A 123 7.60 9.07 -7.10
CA LEU A 123 6.87 8.66 -8.29
C LEU A 123 5.65 9.57 -8.39
N SER A 124 5.51 10.27 -9.52
CA SER A 124 4.34 11.13 -9.75
C SER A 124 3.66 10.80 -11.06
N VAL A 125 2.34 10.99 -11.09
CA VAL A 125 1.55 10.93 -12.33
C VAL A 125 0.75 12.23 -12.48
N ASN A 126 0.89 12.90 -13.62
CA ASN A 126 0.29 14.22 -13.88
C ASN A 126 0.58 15.24 -12.76
N GLY A 127 1.81 15.20 -12.21
CA GLY A 127 2.26 16.05 -11.11
C GLY A 127 1.77 15.64 -9.71
N LEU A 128 0.92 14.62 -9.59
CA LEU A 128 0.48 14.06 -8.31
C LEU A 128 1.49 13.01 -7.82
N SER A 129 2.19 13.29 -6.71
CA SER A 129 3.09 12.35 -6.05
C SER A 129 2.31 11.21 -5.39
N ILE A 130 2.59 9.96 -5.79
CA ILE A 130 1.87 8.76 -5.36
C ILE A 130 2.83 7.65 -4.90
N GLY A 131 2.38 6.85 -3.94
CA GLY A 131 3.06 5.63 -3.50
C GLY A 131 2.54 4.36 -4.17
N GLU A 132 2.79 3.24 -3.52
CA GLU A 132 2.27 1.93 -3.91
C GLU A 132 0.75 1.87 -3.80
N PHE A 133 0.21 2.44 -2.70
CA PHE A 133 -1.21 2.68 -2.54
C PHE A 133 -1.80 3.41 -3.74
N GLY A 134 -1.20 4.55 -4.13
CA GLY A 134 -1.75 5.35 -5.23
C GLY A 134 -1.64 4.66 -6.58
N GLN A 135 -0.56 3.94 -6.87
CA GLN A 135 -0.45 3.11 -8.07
C GLN A 135 -1.58 2.09 -8.17
N PHE A 136 -1.82 1.32 -7.10
CA PHE A 136 -2.90 0.32 -7.10
C PHE A 136 -4.29 0.95 -7.13
N ALA A 137 -4.53 2.00 -6.33
CA ALA A 137 -5.82 2.65 -6.23
C ALA A 137 -6.22 3.32 -7.54
N MET A 138 -5.30 3.96 -8.25
CA MET A 138 -5.55 4.55 -9.57
C MET A 138 -5.80 3.47 -10.63
N CYS A 139 -5.11 2.32 -10.58
CA CYS A 139 -5.46 1.20 -11.44
C CYS A 139 -6.88 0.67 -11.16
N ALA A 140 -7.27 0.58 -9.89
CA ALA A 140 -8.64 0.22 -9.52
C ALA A 140 -9.66 1.24 -10.06
N GLY A 141 -9.34 2.53 -9.99
CA GLY A 141 -10.15 3.61 -10.55
C GLY A 141 -10.38 3.48 -12.05
N GLU A 142 -9.36 3.11 -12.84
CA GLU A 142 -9.53 2.88 -14.29
C GLU A 142 -10.48 1.70 -14.59
N LEU A 143 -10.53 0.70 -13.70
CA LEU A 143 -11.46 -0.43 -13.79
C LEU A 143 -12.86 -0.12 -13.22
N GLY A 144 -13.09 1.10 -12.71
CA GLY A 144 -14.33 1.46 -12.03
C GLY A 144 -14.50 0.84 -10.63
N VAL A 145 -13.42 0.30 -10.05
CA VAL A 145 -13.43 -0.35 -8.73
C VAL A 145 -13.07 0.66 -7.64
N ARG A 146 -13.93 0.77 -6.62
CA ARG A 146 -13.82 1.81 -5.59
C ARG A 146 -12.82 1.44 -4.49
N ALA A 147 -12.01 2.40 -4.04
CA ALA A 147 -11.13 2.26 -2.89
C ALA A 147 -11.85 2.65 -1.60
N ILE A 148 -12.20 1.66 -0.75
CA ILE A 148 -13.13 1.90 0.36
C ILE A 148 -12.49 1.92 1.74
N PHE A 149 -11.34 1.26 1.92
CA PHE A 149 -10.73 1.08 3.24
C PHE A 149 -9.20 0.96 3.17
N GLY A 150 -8.48 1.60 4.08
CA GLY A 150 -7.03 1.38 4.26
C GLY A 150 -6.58 1.39 5.72
N ALA A 151 -5.77 0.41 6.13
CA ALA A 151 -5.15 0.38 7.45
C ALA A 151 -3.62 0.29 7.40
N GLY A 152 -2.95 1.01 8.29
CA GLY A 152 -1.48 1.00 8.39
C GLY A 152 -0.92 2.19 9.18
N ASP A 153 0.15 2.79 8.65
CA ASP A 153 0.80 3.96 9.25
C ASP A 153 -0.08 5.23 9.18
N GLU A 154 0.04 6.14 10.16
CA GLU A 154 -0.71 7.40 10.19
C GLU A 154 -0.40 8.30 8.99
N ALA A 155 0.85 8.28 8.50
CA ALA A 155 1.19 9.03 7.30
C ALA A 155 0.51 8.44 6.05
N PHE A 156 0.34 7.12 6.00
CA PHE A 156 -0.41 6.44 4.94
C PHE A 156 -1.88 6.83 5.00
N THR A 157 -2.51 6.88 6.17
CA THR A 157 -3.94 7.24 6.24
C THR A 157 -4.20 8.66 5.72
N ARG A 158 -3.29 9.60 5.99
CA ARG A 158 -3.34 10.95 5.41
C ARG A 158 -3.17 10.94 3.89
N GLU A 159 -2.23 10.15 3.37
CA GLU A 159 -2.06 9.95 1.92
C GLU A 159 -3.31 9.38 1.28
N ALA A 160 -3.93 8.37 1.90
CA ALA A 160 -5.11 7.71 1.40
C ALA A 160 -6.31 8.66 1.32
N VAL A 161 -6.58 9.43 2.38
CA VAL A 161 -7.68 10.42 2.41
C VAL A 161 -7.45 11.54 1.39
N ALA A 162 -6.20 11.95 1.17
CA ALA A 162 -5.88 12.99 0.19
C ALA A 162 -6.10 12.53 -1.26
N LEU A 163 -5.79 11.27 -1.58
CA LEU A 163 -5.96 10.71 -2.92
C LEU A 163 -7.40 10.25 -3.20
N VAL A 164 -8.07 9.67 -2.21
CA VAL A 164 -9.35 8.99 -2.38
C VAL A 164 -10.41 9.64 -1.48
N PRO A 165 -11.26 10.53 -2.01
CA PRO A 165 -12.30 11.19 -1.23
C PRO A 165 -13.25 10.19 -0.54
N GLY A 166 -13.38 10.35 0.78
CA GLY A 166 -14.33 9.59 1.60
C GLY A 166 -13.87 8.20 2.05
N ILE A 167 -12.66 7.75 1.66
CA ILE A 167 -12.10 6.47 2.08
C ILE A 167 -12.05 6.35 3.60
N GLU A 168 -12.46 5.20 4.14
CA GLU A 168 -12.28 4.91 5.57
C GLU A 168 -10.84 4.51 5.84
N THR A 169 -10.24 5.03 6.92
CA THR A 169 -8.86 4.68 7.27
C THR A 169 -8.68 4.39 8.74
N VAL A 170 -7.71 3.53 9.05
CA VAL A 170 -7.31 3.18 10.41
C VAL A 170 -5.79 3.29 10.54
N SER A 171 -5.32 4.19 11.39
CA SER A 171 -3.92 4.25 11.78
C SER A 171 -3.66 3.35 12.98
N VAL A 172 -2.66 2.47 12.85
CA VAL A 172 -2.24 1.54 13.92
C VAL A 172 -0.85 1.86 14.48
N LYS A 173 -0.14 2.78 13.84
CA LYS A 173 1.13 3.36 14.30
C LYS A 173 1.39 4.70 13.63
N ARG A 174 2.36 5.44 14.15
CA ARG A 174 2.86 6.68 13.54
C ARG A 174 4.38 6.75 13.55
N GLY A 175 4.97 7.16 12.44
CA GLY A 175 6.40 7.46 12.37
C GLY A 175 6.79 8.69 13.19
N THR A 176 8.07 8.77 13.57
CA THR A 176 8.59 9.86 14.43
C THR A 176 9.63 10.75 13.75
N THR A 177 10.09 10.38 12.56
CA THR A 177 11.17 11.08 11.86
C THR A 177 10.63 12.22 10.98
N PRO A 178 10.99 13.50 11.22
CA PRO A 178 10.66 14.61 10.33
C PRO A 178 11.60 14.67 9.12
N GLY A 179 11.20 15.35 8.05
CA GLY A 179 12.00 15.58 6.85
C GLY A 179 11.98 14.43 5.84
N LYS A 180 11.93 14.79 4.55
CA LYS A 180 11.74 13.86 3.41
C LYS A 180 12.91 12.92 3.14
N GLY A 181 14.13 13.36 3.45
CA GLY A 181 15.36 12.61 3.19
C GLY A 181 15.72 12.53 1.70
N ASP A 182 15.24 13.45 0.86
CA ASP A 182 15.46 13.46 -0.60
C ASP A 182 16.95 13.49 -0.97
N GLU A 183 17.81 14.03 -0.11
CA GLU A 183 19.27 14.10 -0.25
C GLU A 183 19.97 12.75 -0.12
N MET A 184 19.34 11.76 0.52
CA MET A 184 19.96 10.50 0.91
C MET A 184 20.15 9.52 -0.26
N THR A 185 21.22 8.74 -0.19
CA THR A 185 21.38 7.53 -1.01
C THR A 185 20.35 6.47 -0.64
N THR A 186 20.16 5.46 -1.50
CA THR A 186 19.24 4.34 -1.25
C THR A 186 19.51 3.63 0.09
N ASP A 187 20.78 3.38 0.43
CA ASP A 187 21.15 2.67 1.66
C ASP A 187 20.96 3.54 2.91
N GLN A 188 21.21 4.85 2.81
CA GLN A 188 20.95 5.79 3.89
C GLN A 188 19.44 5.90 4.15
N TYR A 189 18.65 6.06 3.07
CA TYR A 189 17.20 6.22 3.17
C TYR A 189 16.52 4.96 3.75
N ARG A 190 16.98 3.76 3.37
CA ARG A 190 16.50 2.47 3.93
C ARG A 190 16.52 2.45 5.46
N ARG A 191 17.53 3.06 6.08
CA ARG A 191 17.75 3.03 7.53
C ARG A 191 17.15 4.23 8.27
N ARG A 192 16.56 5.17 7.55
CA ARG A 192 16.12 6.47 8.08
C ARG A 192 14.83 6.39 8.89
N ASN A 193 13.80 5.76 8.32
CA ASN A 193 12.41 5.90 8.75
C ASN A 193 11.97 4.76 9.69
N THR A 194 12.84 4.31 10.60
CA THR A 194 12.62 3.13 11.45
C THR A 194 11.98 3.45 12.80
N GLY A 195 11.88 4.72 13.19
CA GLY A 195 11.25 5.14 14.44
C GLY A 195 9.73 5.26 14.32
N ALA A 196 8.99 4.60 15.21
CA ALA A 196 7.54 4.70 15.29
C ALA A 196 6.97 4.49 16.70
N ILE A 197 5.75 4.98 16.91
CA ILE A 197 4.93 4.71 18.10
C ILE A 197 3.74 3.86 17.66
N HIS A 198 3.63 2.67 18.25
CA HIS A 198 2.65 1.64 17.85
C HIS A 198 1.48 1.57 18.83
N LEU A 199 0.31 1.18 18.33
CA LEU A 199 -0.75 0.62 19.17
C LEU A 199 -0.36 -0.79 19.61
N HIS A 200 -1.04 -1.30 20.64
CA HIS A 200 -1.02 -2.72 20.96
C HIS A 200 -1.63 -3.53 19.79
N PRO A 201 -1.07 -4.70 19.41
CA PRO A 201 -1.59 -5.49 18.27
C PRO A 201 -3.07 -5.86 18.36
N GLU A 202 -3.58 -6.17 19.55
CA GLU A 202 -5.02 -6.45 19.74
C GLU A 202 -5.88 -5.20 19.52
N THR A 203 -5.44 -4.04 20.02
CA THR A 203 -6.13 -2.76 19.78
C THR A 203 -6.08 -2.36 18.31
N ALA A 204 -5.00 -2.67 17.59
CA ALA A 204 -4.92 -2.49 16.14
C ALA A 204 -5.98 -3.36 15.43
N CYS A 205 -6.05 -4.66 15.75
CA CYS A 205 -7.05 -5.56 15.22
C CYS A 205 -8.49 -5.08 15.49
N GLU A 206 -8.81 -4.67 16.72
CA GLU A 206 -10.13 -4.16 17.10
C GLU A 206 -10.55 -2.97 16.23
N ARG A 207 -9.66 -1.98 16.09
CA ARG A 207 -9.91 -0.77 15.28
C ARG A 207 -10.05 -1.09 13.80
N ILE A 208 -9.22 -2.00 13.28
CA ILE A 208 -9.28 -2.44 11.89
C ILE A 208 -10.61 -3.14 11.61
N ARG A 209 -11.06 -4.05 12.48
CA ARG A 209 -12.35 -4.75 12.34
C ARG A 209 -13.51 -3.75 12.28
N GLU A 210 -13.55 -2.80 13.21
CA GLU A 210 -14.59 -1.78 13.25
C GLU A 210 -14.55 -0.86 12.01
N GLY A 211 -13.36 -0.43 11.60
CA GLY A 211 -13.17 0.41 10.40
C GLY A 211 -13.59 -0.30 9.11
N ALA A 212 -13.19 -1.55 8.94
CA ALA A 212 -13.56 -2.38 7.81
C ALA A 212 -15.08 -2.59 7.72
N MET A 213 -15.73 -2.85 8.87
CA MET A 213 -17.19 -2.97 8.95
C MET A 213 -17.89 -1.66 8.55
N ARG A 214 -17.44 -0.51 9.06
CA ARG A 214 -17.99 0.80 8.67
C ARG A 214 -17.81 1.06 7.17
N ALA A 215 -16.62 0.79 6.64
CA ALA A 215 -16.28 1.02 5.23
C ALA A 215 -17.23 0.28 4.29
N ILE A 216 -17.44 -1.02 4.51
CA ILE A 216 -18.33 -1.80 3.63
C ILE A 216 -19.80 -1.43 3.84
N GLN A 217 -20.23 -1.10 5.06
CA GLN A 217 -21.60 -0.67 5.33
C GLN A 217 -21.91 0.66 4.63
N ARG A 218 -20.95 1.60 4.63
CA ARG A 218 -21.04 2.86 3.88
C ARG A 218 -21.01 2.59 2.38
N ALA A 219 -20.08 1.78 1.89
CA ALA A 219 -19.91 1.54 0.45
C ALA A 219 -21.13 0.88 -0.21
N ARG A 220 -21.99 0.21 0.58
CA ARG A 220 -23.29 -0.32 0.12
C ARG A 220 -24.39 0.73 -0.03
N LYS A 221 -24.23 1.90 0.58
CA LYS A 221 -25.24 2.97 0.68
C LYS A 221 -24.80 4.28 0.02
N GLU A 222 -23.50 4.48 -0.06
CA GLU A 222 -22.85 5.71 -0.50
C GLU A 222 -21.91 5.40 -1.67
N ASP A 223 -21.74 6.40 -2.53
CA ASP A 223 -20.85 6.35 -3.68
C ASP A 223 -19.59 7.20 -3.41
N PHE A 224 -18.68 6.65 -2.60
CA PHE A 224 -17.36 7.24 -2.31
C PHE A 224 -16.25 6.29 -2.78
N GLY A 225 -15.00 6.71 -2.66
CA GLY A 225 -13.88 5.83 -2.99
C GLY A 225 -13.50 5.84 -4.47
N GLN A 226 -14.04 6.79 -5.24
CA GLN A 226 -13.72 6.98 -6.64
C GLN A 226 -12.48 7.87 -6.79
N ILE A 227 -11.70 7.62 -7.83
CA ILE A 227 -10.53 8.43 -8.19
C ILE A 227 -10.76 8.95 -9.60
N GLU A 228 -10.72 10.28 -9.74
CA GLU A 228 -10.83 10.91 -11.04
C GLU A 228 -9.50 10.77 -11.78
N LEU A 229 -9.55 10.18 -12.97
CA LEU A 229 -8.39 9.96 -13.82
C LEU A 229 -8.55 10.79 -15.10
N THR A 230 -7.67 11.76 -15.29
CA THR A 230 -7.68 12.65 -16.46
C THR A 230 -6.50 12.32 -17.38
N PRO A 231 -6.71 11.66 -18.53
CA PRO A 231 -5.66 11.48 -19.53
C PRO A 231 -5.37 12.80 -20.29
N PRO A 232 -4.20 12.92 -20.96
CA PRO A 232 -3.13 11.92 -21.03
C PRO A 232 -2.43 11.74 -19.68
N PHE A 233 -1.81 10.58 -19.49
CA PHE A 233 -1.05 10.31 -18.27
C PHE A 233 0.45 10.42 -18.55
N GLU A 234 1.15 11.18 -17.70
CA GLU A 234 2.61 11.28 -17.66
C GLU A 234 3.10 10.79 -16.31
N ARG A 235 3.95 9.76 -16.31
CA ARG A 235 4.63 9.23 -15.13
C ARG A 235 6.05 9.80 -15.09
N ILE A 236 6.43 10.37 -13.95
CA ILE A 236 7.80 10.82 -13.68
C ILE A 236 8.29 10.10 -12.42
N CYS A 237 9.37 9.33 -12.56
CA CYS A 237 10.03 8.66 -11.44
C CYS A 237 11.42 9.22 -11.23
N ARG A 238 11.71 9.62 -9.99
CA ARG A 238 13.02 10.09 -9.56
C ARG A 238 13.64 9.05 -8.65
N PHE A 239 14.86 8.64 -8.94
CA PHE A 239 15.56 7.59 -8.23
C PHE A 239 16.78 8.14 -7.50
N ARG A 240 17.00 7.62 -6.29
CA ARG A 240 18.15 7.92 -5.45
C ARG A 240 19.42 7.38 -6.09
N SER A 241 20.54 7.95 -5.68
CA SER A 241 21.84 7.37 -6.01
C SER A 241 22.09 6.13 -5.15
N THR A 242 22.84 5.18 -5.70
CA THR A 242 23.45 4.06 -4.97
C THR A 242 24.94 4.32 -4.82
N ALA A 243 25.71 3.36 -4.29
CA ALA A 243 27.17 3.47 -4.26
C ALA A 243 27.79 3.57 -5.68
N ASP A 244 27.16 2.91 -6.66
CA ASP A 244 27.71 2.73 -8.00
C ASP A 244 26.99 3.53 -9.09
N GLN A 245 25.84 4.13 -8.78
CA GLN A 245 25.02 4.85 -9.75
C GLN A 245 24.58 6.22 -9.21
N PRO A 246 24.66 7.28 -10.04
CA PRO A 246 24.12 8.59 -9.69
C PRO A 246 22.59 8.52 -9.63
N ARG A 247 21.96 9.64 -9.26
CA ARG A 247 20.52 9.79 -9.38
C ARG A 247 20.09 9.63 -10.83
N THR A 248 18.92 9.05 -11.02
CA THR A 248 18.32 8.89 -12.33
C THR A 248 16.87 9.34 -12.33
N ILE A 249 16.37 9.68 -13.49
CA ILE A 249 14.98 10.06 -13.72
C ILE A 249 14.44 9.24 -14.89
N ALA A 250 13.16 8.90 -14.85
CA ALA A 250 12.45 8.24 -15.94
C ALA A 250 11.14 8.99 -16.20
N ARG A 251 10.76 9.12 -17.48
CA ARG A 251 9.56 9.83 -17.92
C ARG A 251 8.87 9.03 -19.00
N GLU A 252 7.66 8.58 -18.72
CA GLU A 252 6.84 7.83 -19.66
C GLU A 252 5.46 8.45 -19.76
N SER A 253 4.81 8.30 -20.90
CA SER A 253 3.43 8.76 -21.06
C SER A 253 2.58 7.74 -21.80
N HIS A 254 1.29 7.74 -21.49
CA HIS A 254 0.30 6.94 -22.18
C HIS A 254 -0.94 7.79 -22.46
N PRO A 255 -1.51 7.75 -23.67
CA PRO A 255 -2.52 8.72 -24.09
C PRO A 255 -3.86 8.57 -23.36
N SER A 256 -4.17 7.40 -22.79
CA SER A 256 -5.54 7.12 -22.30
C SER A 256 -5.68 6.10 -21.18
N SER A 257 -4.63 5.39 -20.79
CA SER A 257 -4.70 4.28 -19.82
C SER A 257 -3.56 4.38 -18.83
N PHE A 258 -3.92 4.47 -17.56
CA PHE A 258 -3.03 4.46 -16.42
C PHE A 258 -2.46 3.05 -16.19
N ILE A 259 -3.27 2.01 -16.31
CA ILE A 259 -2.81 0.61 -16.22
C ILE A 259 -1.74 0.33 -17.28
N ALA A 260 -1.96 0.76 -18.52
CA ALA A 260 -0.97 0.61 -19.58
C ALA A 260 0.33 1.37 -19.24
N LEU A 261 0.24 2.62 -18.78
CA LEU A 261 1.38 3.41 -18.33
C LEU A 261 2.17 2.71 -17.23
N MET A 262 1.48 2.17 -16.22
CA MET A 262 2.12 1.50 -15.08
C MET A 262 2.87 0.23 -15.48
N ASN A 263 2.49 -0.41 -16.58
CA ASN A 263 3.17 -1.57 -17.15
C ASN A 263 4.32 -1.21 -18.11
N MET A 264 4.51 0.07 -18.46
CA MET A 264 5.64 0.50 -19.30
C MET A 264 6.96 0.38 -18.53
N PRO A 265 8.05 -0.05 -19.20
CA PRO A 265 9.38 -0.06 -18.60
C PRO A 265 9.82 1.36 -18.22
N TYR A 266 10.77 1.45 -17.30
CA TYR A 266 11.40 2.73 -16.93
C TYR A 266 12.62 3.00 -17.81
N GLU A 267 12.55 4.02 -18.64
CA GLU A 267 13.69 4.50 -19.43
C GLU A 267 14.50 5.50 -18.58
N ARG A 268 15.44 4.98 -17.78
CA ARG A 268 16.22 5.79 -16.84
C ARG A 268 17.37 6.53 -17.53
N GLU A 269 17.44 7.83 -17.27
CA GLU A 269 18.55 8.70 -17.65
C GLU A 269 19.16 9.39 -16.41
N PRO A 270 20.42 9.87 -16.45
CA PRO A 270 20.99 10.65 -15.36
C PRO A 270 20.12 11.87 -15.02
N GLU A 271 19.86 12.08 -13.74
CA GLU A 271 19.18 13.28 -13.25
C GLU A 271 20.20 14.44 -13.20
N MET A 272 20.16 15.33 -14.21
CA MET A 272 21.03 16.51 -14.31
C MET A 272 20.69 17.60 -13.29
#